data_AF-A0A7W3T3I1-F1
#
_entry.id   AF-A0A7W3T3I1-F1
#
_cell.length_a   1.000
_cell.length_b   1.000
_cell.length_c   1.000
_cell.angle_alpha   90.00
_cell.angle_beta   90.00
_cell.angle_gamma   90.00
#
_symmetry.space_group_name_H-M   'P 1'
#
loop_
_entity.id
_entity.type
_entity.pdbx_description
1 polymer ?
#
loop_
_entity_poly.entity_id
_entity_poly.type
_entity_poly.pdbx_seq_one_letter_code
_entity_poly.pdbx_strand_id
1 'polypeptide(L)'
;MDGPLFSVIAVALWVVTGLVGTALMARLGYRHPLWLLWGVLLGPFAAAVLSERAEHSPRLVVAPAPGTPGTGAIDGADGAPGAGVPREDERTAVKGRNGGFCVLVGIGGETGAERIVDATGRLLRFRPARVVLTTVVDHDTAGTADRPATVPATDGATDTDPARRRAREEIDRALRLLKGCAVELARFRTTPPPLVEIAAGRPATALVDLARSEGADVIVVGSPLHRAHPVRGGVCRELLDHSPVPVLVAPAAGPEPRRPAGRGTPEGAGDGRRRVAPGAGGPSTSAAT
;
A
#
# COMPACT_ATOMS: atom_id res chain seq x y z
N MET A 1 -0.87 -45.32 -31.74
CA MET A 1 -0.37 -45.25 -30.35
C MET A 1 -1.07 -46.36 -29.58
N ASP A 2 -0.31 -47.32 -29.07
CA ASP A 2 -0.89 -48.45 -28.35
C ASP A 2 -1.53 -47.96 -27.05
N GLY A 3 -2.75 -48.45 -26.77
CA GLY A 3 -3.51 -48.15 -25.55
C GLY A 3 -2.68 -48.13 -24.24
N PRO A 4 -1.77 -49.09 -23.97
CA PRO A 4 -1.00 -49.08 -22.72
C PRO A 4 -0.04 -47.89 -22.58
N LEU A 5 0.59 -47.44 -23.67
CA LEU A 5 1.50 -46.30 -23.62
C LEU A 5 0.76 -45.01 -23.26
N PHE A 6 -0.42 -44.81 -23.84
CA PHE A 6 -1.28 -43.66 -23.53
C PHE A 6 -1.71 -43.67 -22.06
N SER A 7 -2.12 -44.82 -21.52
CA SER A 7 -2.50 -44.94 -20.11
C SER A 7 -1.34 -44.62 -19.16
N VAL A 8 -0.13 -45.09 -19.47
CA VAL A 8 1.07 -44.78 -18.66
C VAL A 8 1.36 -43.29 -18.65
N ILE A 9 1.29 -42.63 -19.82
CA ILE A 9 1.52 -41.18 -19.94
C ILE A 9 0.46 -40.40 -19.14
N ALA A 10 -0.82 -40.78 -19.25
CA ALA A 10 -1.90 -40.11 -18.53
C ALA A 10 -1.74 -40.22 -17.01
N VAL A 11 -1.39 -41.40 -16.49
CA VAL A 11 -1.14 -41.63 -15.06
C VAL A 11 0.10 -40.86 -14.59
N ALA A 12 1.17 -40.84 -15.38
CA ALA A 12 2.37 -40.08 -15.04
C ALA A 12 2.08 -38.57 -14.94
N LEU A 13 1.34 -38.01 -15.90
CA LEU A 13 0.94 -36.59 -15.89
C LEU A 13 0.05 -36.26 -14.67
N TRP A 14 -0.87 -37.17 -14.32
CA TRP A 14 -1.72 -37.06 -13.12
C TRP A 14 -0.88 -36.99 -11.85
N VAL A 15 0.08 -37.91 -11.68
CA VAL A 15 0.91 -37.95 -10.47
C VAL A 15 1.80 -36.71 -10.38
N VAL A 16 2.41 -36.28 -11.49
CA VAL A 16 3.26 -35.10 -11.53
C VAL A 16 2.49 -33.83 -11.16
N THR A 17 1.29 -33.63 -11.71
CA THR A 17 0.45 -32.46 -11.38
C THR A 17 0.07 -32.43 -9.90
N GLY A 18 -0.28 -33.57 -9.30
CA GLY A 18 -0.57 -33.66 -7.87
C GLY A 18 0.65 -33.41 -6.96
N LEU A 19 1.83 -33.88 -7.36
CA LEU A 19 3.09 -33.64 -6.64
C LEU A 19 3.47 -32.15 -6.66
N VAL A 20 3.35 -31.49 -7.81
CA VAL A 20 3.62 -30.04 -7.94
C VAL A 20 2.66 -29.24 -7.06
N GLY A 21 1.36 -29.56 -7.10
CA GLY A 21 0.36 -28.90 -6.24
C GLY A 21 0.68 -29.04 -4.74
N THR A 22 1.12 -30.22 -4.32
CA THR A 22 1.51 -30.43 -2.92
C THR A 22 2.77 -29.66 -2.55
N ALA A 23 3.78 -29.61 -3.42
CA ALA A 23 5.00 -28.86 -3.18
C ALA A 23 4.73 -27.35 -2.99
N LEU A 24 3.77 -26.79 -3.74
CA LEU A 24 3.32 -25.41 -3.56
C LEU A 24 2.62 -25.21 -2.21
N MET A 25 1.75 -26.12 -1.79
CA MET A 25 1.09 -26.04 -0.47
C MET A 25 2.07 -26.17 0.70
N ALA A 26 3.11 -26.99 0.55
CA ALA A 26 4.19 -27.07 1.54
C ALA A 26 4.95 -25.74 1.66
N ARG A 27 5.15 -25.01 0.55
CA ARG A 27 5.74 -23.66 0.55
C ARG A 27 4.83 -22.61 1.22
N LEU A 28 3.51 -22.80 1.15
CA LEU A 28 2.54 -21.95 1.84
C LEU A 28 2.38 -22.27 3.33
N GLY A 29 3.10 -23.28 3.85
CA GLY A 29 3.16 -23.60 5.28
C GLY A 29 2.22 -24.72 5.75
N TYR A 30 1.48 -25.36 4.84
CA TYR A 30 0.63 -26.50 5.18
C TYR A 30 1.47 -27.78 5.34
N ARG A 31 1.90 -28.08 6.58
CA ARG A 31 2.82 -29.20 6.88
C ARG A 31 2.16 -30.54 7.21
N HIS A 32 0.85 -30.66 7.15
CA HIS A 32 0.17 -31.89 7.55
C HIS A 32 0.30 -32.98 6.46
N PRO A 33 0.76 -34.21 6.77
CA PRO A 33 1.04 -35.24 5.75
C PRO A 33 -0.18 -35.67 4.93
N LEU A 34 -1.41 -35.52 5.45
CA LEU A 34 -2.63 -35.75 4.67
C LEU A 34 -2.71 -34.91 3.39
N TRP A 35 -2.04 -33.75 3.31
CA TRP A 35 -2.05 -32.91 2.11
C TRP A 35 -1.40 -33.58 0.89
N LEU A 36 -0.42 -34.47 1.09
CA LEU A 36 0.16 -35.26 0.00
C LEU A 36 -0.86 -36.22 -0.61
N LEU A 37 -1.68 -36.84 0.24
CA LEU A 37 -2.69 -37.79 -0.23
C LEU A 37 -3.78 -37.05 -1.02
N TRP A 38 -4.25 -35.91 -0.51
CA TRP A 38 -5.23 -35.07 -1.20
C TRP A 38 -4.68 -34.44 -2.48
N GLY A 39 -3.41 -34.02 -2.51
CA GLY A 39 -2.78 -33.44 -3.68
C GLY A 39 -2.65 -34.42 -4.85
N VAL A 40 -2.28 -35.68 -4.59
CA VAL A 40 -2.24 -36.73 -5.63
C VAL A 40 -3.65 -37.11 -6.10
N LEU A 41 -4.62 -37.18 -5.18
CA LEU A 41 -6.00 -37.54 -5.52
C LEU A 41 -6.71 -36.44 -6.34
N LEU A 42 -6.46 -35.16 -6.04
CA LEU A 42 -7.14 -34.01 -6.65
C LEU A 42 -6.31 -33.27 -7.71
N GLY A 43 -5.08 -33.72 -8.01
CA GLY A 43 -4.12 -33.01 -8.87
C GLY A 43 -4.68 -32.44 -10.17
N PRO A 44 -5.42 -33.22 -10.99
CA PRO A 44 -5.98 -32.73 -12.24
C PRO A 44 -7.12 -31.72 -12.05
N PHE A 45 -7.90 -31.86 -10.98
CA PHE A 45 -8.97 -30.93 -10.65
C PHE A 45 -8.40 -29.60 -10.15
N ALA A 46 -7.33 -29.66 -9.37
CA ALA A 46 -6.59 -28.48 -8.92
C ALA A 46 -5.98 -27.71 -10.11
N ALA A 47 -5.52 -28.40 -11.16
CA ALA A 47 -5.00 -27.74 -12.36
C ALA A 47 -6.07 -26.88 -13.07
N ALA A 48 -7.32 -27.37 -13.19
CA ALA A 48 -8.41 -26.59 -13.77
C ALA A 48 -8.75 -25.35 -12.91
N VAL A 49 -8.84 -25.52 -11.59
CA VAL A 49 -9.10 -24.41 -10.66
C VAL A 49 -7.95 -23.40 -10.62
N LEU A 50 -6.71 -23.87 -10.69
CA LEU A 50 -5.53 -23.01 -10.75
C LEU A 50 -5.42 -22.29 -12.09
N SER A 51 -5.82 -22.91 -13.20
CA SER A 51 -5.90 -22.24 -14.51
C SER A 51 -6.91 -21.09 -14.47
N GLU A 52 -8.08 -21.34 -13.88
CA GLU A 52 -9.11 -20.33 -13.71
C GLU A 52 -8.65 -19.20 -12.76
N ARG A 53 -7.90 -19.52 -11.70
CA ARG A 53 -7.34 -18.54 -10.76
C ARG A 53 -6.13 -17.77 -11.32
N ALA A 54 -5.34 -18.36 -12.21
CA ALA A 54 -4.20 -17.71 -12.85
C ALA A 54 -4.64 -16.61 -13.84
N GLU A 55 -5.82 -16.79 -14.45
CA GLU A 55 -6.45 -15.77 -15.30
C GLU A 55 -7.02 -14.60 -14.48
N HIS A 56 -7.34 -14.82 -13.22
CA HIS A 56 -7.66 -13.76 -12.26
C HIS A 56 -6.38 -13.19 -11.64
N SER A 57 -5.45 -12.76 -12.49
CA SER A 57 -4.41 -11.83 -12.05
C SER A 57 -5.10 -10.63 -11.40
N PRO A 58 -4.57 -10.08 -10.29
CA PRO A 58 -5.14 -8.93 -9.61
C PRO A 58 -5.35 -7.83 -10.64
N ARG A 59 -6.61 -7.65 -11.02
CA ARG A 59 -6.99 -6.74 -12.08
C ARG A 59 -6.79 -5.36 -11.51
N LEU A 60 -5.86 -4.60 -12.11
CA LEU A 60 -5.65 -3.19 -11.83
C LEU A 60 -7.00 -2.46 -11.96
N VAL A 61 -7.65 -2.19 -10.83
CA VAL A 61 -8.88 -1.40 -10.79
C VAL A 61 -8.46 0.06 -10.79
N VAL A 62 -8.30 0.60 -11.99
CA VAL A 62 -8.14 2.03 -12.29
C VAL A 62 -6.75 2.61 -11.95
N ALA A 63 -5.90 2.73 -12.96
CA ALA A 63 -4.96 3.84 -13.04
C ALA A 63 -5.73 5.04 -13.63
N PRO A 64 -5.94 6.16 -12.92
CA PRO A 64 -6.39 7.37 -13.57
C PRO A 64 -5.37 7.73 -14.65
N ALA A 65 -5.83 7.90 -15.89
CA ALA A 65 -4.97 8.30 -16.99
C ALA A 65 -4.17 9.54 -16.56
N PRO A 66 -2.83 9.54 -16.69
CA PRO A 66 -2.04 10.73 -16.46
C PRO A 66 -2.59 11.81 -17.39
N GLY A 67 -3.27 12.80 -16.81
CA GLY A 67 -3.69 13.97 -17.56
C GLY A 67 -2.43 14.60 -18.13
N THR A 68 -2.29 14.55 -19.45
CA THR A 68 -1.31 15.36 -20.18
C THR A 68 -1.51 16.79 -19.70
N PRO A 69 -0.49 17.48 -19.16
CA PRO A 69 -0.63 18.88 -18.81
C PRO A 69 -0.95 19.62 -20.10
N GLY A 70 -2.21 20.05 -20.23
CA GLY A 70 -2.71 20.82 -21.34
C GLY A 70 -2.02 22.17 -21.36
N THR A 71 -0.92 22.26 -22.09
CA THR A 71 -0.52 23.49 -22.75
C THR A 71 -1.54 23.73 -23.85
N GLY A 72 -2.30 24.82 -23.72
CA GLY A 72 -3.41 25.14 -24.60
C GLY A 72 -3.02 25.18 -26.07
N ALA A 73 -3.84 24.54 -26.89
CA ALA A 73 -4.03 24.85 -28.30
C ALA A 73 -5.39 24.27 -28.70
N ILE A 74 -6.41 25.10 -28.51
CA ILE A 74 -7.61 25.06 -29.35
C ILE A 74 -7.14 25.30 -30.79
N ASP A 75 -7.14 24.26 -31.62
CA ASP A 75 -7.42 24.36 -33.05
C ASP A 75 -7.42 22.99 -33.72
N GLY A 76 -8.41 22.79 -34.59
CA GLY A 76 -8.25 21.98 -35.80
C GLY A 76 -8.69 20.53 -35.71
N ALA A 77 -9.91 20.28 -36.20
CA ALA A 77 -10.37 18.99 -36.66
C ALA A 77 -9.40 18.35 -37.68
N ASP A 78 -9.13 17.06 -37.56
CA ASP A 78 -9.32 16.07 -38.63
C ASP A 78 -9.00 14.66 -38.13
N GLY A 79 -9.88 13.72 -38.46
CA GLY A 79 -9.90 12.36 -37.92
C GLY A 79 -8.84 11.43 -38.52
N ALA A 80 -8.34 10.51 -37.69
CA ALA A 80 -7.65 9.30 -38.13
C ALA A 80 -8.05 8.10 -37.25
N PRO A 81 -8.38 6.94 -37.84
CA PRO A 81 -8.75 5.74 -37.10
C PRO A 81 -7.51 4.86 -36.81
N GLY A 82 -7.47 4.26 -35.61
CA GLY A 82 -6.58 3.12 -35.33
C GLY A 82 -5.68 3.27 -34.10
N ALA A 83 -6.23 3.60 -32.93
CA ALA A 83 -5.50 3.44 -31.67
C ALA A 83 -5.49 1.95 -31.28
N GLY A 84 -4.45 1.24 -31.70
CA GLY A 84 -4.18 -0.13 -31.25
C GLY A 84 -3.98 -0.18 -29.73
N VAL A 85 -4.69 -1.09 -29.07
CA VAL A 85 -4.45 -1.42 -27.65
C VAL A 85 -3.01 -1.96 -27.54
N PRO A 86 -2.13 -1.35 -26.72
CA PRO A 86 -0.76 -1.81 -26.57
C PRO A 86 -0.74 -3.25 -26.04
N ARG A 87 0.04 -4.13 -26.67
CA ARG A 87 0.26 -5.52 -26.21
C ARG A 87 0.98 -5.51 -24.85
N GLU A 88 0.61 -6.43 -23.95
CA GLU A 88 1.19 -6.57 -22.60
C GLU A 88 2.72 -6.73 -22.60
N ASP A 89 3.29 -7.31 -23.66
CA ASP A 89 4.73 -7.47 -23.84
C ASP A 89 5.48 -6.13 -23.98
N GLU A 90 4.78 -5.07 -24.38
CA GLU A 90 5.37 -3.74 -24.53
C GLU A 90 5.38 -2.97 -23.20
N ARG A 91 4.47 -3.27 -22.27
CA ARG A 91 4.47 -2.69 -20.92
C ARG A 91 5.60 -3.21 -20.04
N THR A 92 6.02 -4.46 -20.24
CA THR A 92 7.16 -5.03 -19.50
C THR A 92 8.50 -4.51 -20.02
N ALA A 93 8.58 -4.06 -21.28
CA ALA A 93 9.81 -3.50 -21.87
C ALA A 93 10.11 -2.04 -21.45
N VAL A 94 9.11 -1.26 -21.02
CA VAL A 94 9.29 0.10 -20.47
C VAL A 94 9.91 0.08 -19.06
N LYS A 95 9.85 -1.07 -18.39
CA LYS A 95 10.23 -1.26 -16.98
C LYS A 95 11.73 -1.28 -16.70
N GLY A 96 12.59 -1.37 -17.73
CA GLY A 96 14.03 -1.61 -17.55
C GLY A 96 14.97 -0.43 -17.82
N ARG A 97 14.49 0.73 -18.29
CA ARG A 97 15.41 1.76 -18.86
C ARG A 97 15.44 3.12 -18.19
N ASN A 98 14.52 3.43 -17.29
CA ASN A 98 14.62 4.62 -16.46
C ASN A 98 15.18 4.21 -15.11
N GLY A 99 16.50 4.03 -14.98
CA GLY A 99 17.23 3.67 -13.75
C GLY A 99 17.15 4.69 -12.60
N GLY A 100 16.02 5.39 -12.49
CA GLY A 100 15.67 6.25 -11.38
C GLY A 100 15.24 5.43 -10.17
N PHE A 101 15.37 6.04 -9.00
CA PHE A 101 14.93 5.45 -7.74
C PHE A 101 13.40 5.34 -7.73
N CYS A 102 12.84 4.19 -7.35
CA CYS A 102 11.40 3.94 -7.31
C CYS A 102 10.96 3.61 -5.88
N VAL A 103 9.98 4.37 -5.38
CA VAL A 103 9.45 4.25 -4.01
C VAL A 103 7.99 3.79 -4.08
N LEU A 104 7.70 2.61 -3.54
CA LEU A 104 6.33 2.16 -3.33
C LEU A 104 5.86 2.61 -1.94
N VAL A 105 4.70 3.23 -1.85
CA VAL A 105 4.14 3.77 -0.61
C VAL A 105 2.80 3.11 -0.32
N GLY A 106 2.78 2.19 0.64
CA GLY A 106 1.58 1.50 1.08
C GLY A 106 0.85 2.28 2.18
N ILE A 107 -0.34 2.80 1.88
CA ILE A 107 -1.19 3.52 2.82
C ILE A 107 -2.29 2.59 3.33
N GLY A 108 -2.23 2.24 4.61
CA GLY A 108 -3.25 1.44 5.29
C GLY A 108 -4.13 2.30 6.19
N GLY A 109 -5.38 2.52 5.78
CA GLY A 109 -6.36 3.30 6.54
C GLY A 109 -6.02 4.79 6.69
N GLU A 110 -6.91 5.55 7.33
CA GLU A 110 -6.76 7.01 7.48
C GLU A 110 -5.69 7.40 8.51
N THR A 111 -5.51 6.56 9.54
CA THR A 111 -4.59 6.84 10.64
C THR A 111 -3.14 6.56 10.23
N GLY A 112 -2.35 7.62 10.04
CA GLY A 112 -0.91 7.53 9.79
C GLY A 112 -0.45 7.90 8.39
N ALA A 113 -1.36 8.21 7.47
CA ALA A 113 -1.02 8.61 6.11
C ALA A 113 -0.06 9.82 6.06
N GLU A 114 -0.28 10.83 6.91
CA GLU A 114 0.60 12.00 7.04
C GLU A 114 2.05 11.64 7.40
N ARG A 115 2.25 10.64 8.28
CA ARG A 115 3.58 10.20 8.70
C ARG A 115 4.28 9.41 7.61
N ILE A 116 3.53 8.61 6.87
CA ILE A 116 4.04 7.90 5.70
C ILE A 116 4.48 8.90 4.63
N VAL A 117 3.67 9.94 4.38
CA VAL A 117 4.00 11.04 3.47
C VAL A 117 5.22 11.82 3.94
N ASP A 118 5.33 12.18 5.22
CA ASP A 118 6.51 12.87 5.77
C ASP A 118 7.78 11.99 5.68
N ALA A 119 7.70 10.71 6.04
CA ALA A 119 8.82 9.78 5.93
C ALA A 119 9.28 9.61 4.47
N THR A 120 8.32 9.48 3.55
CA THR A 120 8.60 9.45 2.10
C THR A 120 9.22 10.77 1.65
N GLY A 121 8.67 11.91 2.06
CA GLY A 121 9.21 13.23 1.73
C GLY A 121 10.64 13.42 2.19
N ARG A 122 11.02 12.92 3.37
CA ARG A 122 12.40 12.92 3.87
C ARG A 122 13.32 12.05 3.00
N LEU A 123 12.85 10.89 2.56
CA LEU A 123 13.59 10.01 1.65
C LEU A 123 13.85 10.70 0.30
N LEU A 124 12.83 11.39 -0.23
CA LEU A 124 12.91 12.11 -1.52
C LEU A 124 13.81 13.36 -1.50
N ARG A 125 14.23 13.84 -0.32
CA ARG A 125 15.17 14.98 -0.24
C ARG A 125 16.54 14.66 -0.82
N PHE A 126 16.94 13.40 -0.81
CA PHE A 126 18.27 12.98 -1.22
C PHE A 126 18.37 12.69 -2.72
N ARG A 127 17.27 12.24 -3.34
CA ARG A 127 17.25 11.88 -4.77
C ARG A 127 15.83 12.00 -5.33
N PRO A 128 15.65 12.56 -6.55
CA PRO A 128 14.38 12.48 -7.24
C PRO A 128 14.02 11.01 -7.49
N ALA A 129 12.76 10.68 -7.24
CA ALA A 129 12.27 9.32 -7.35
C ALA A 129 10.90 9.29 -8.02
N ARG A 130 10.62 8.17 -8.70
CA ARG A 130 9.26 7.80 -9.07
C ARG A 130 8.57 7.29 -7.80
N VAL A 131 7.36 7.77 -7.54
CA VAL A 131 6.59 7.35 -6.37
C VAL A 131 5.30 6.67 -6.83
N VAL A 132 5.03 5.48 -6.30
CA VAL A 132 3.78 4.74 -6.50
C VAL A 132 3.06 4.70 -5.16
N LEU A 133 1.94 5.41 -5.05
CA LEU A 133 1.06 5.39 -3.89
C LEU A 133 0.03 4.31 -4.07
N THR A 134 -0.05 3.40 -3.10
CA THR A 134 -0.98 2.29 -3.16
C THR A 134 -1.74 2.09 -1.86
N THR A 135 -2.96 1.61 -1.99
CA THR A 135 -3.75 1.02 -0.90
C THR A 135 -4.15 -0.38 -1.32
N VAL A 136 -4.22 -1.30 -0.36
CA VAL A 136 -4.69 -2.66 -0.63
C VAL A 136 -6.08 -2.84 -0.05
N VAL A 137 -7.04 -3.19 -0.91
CA VAL A 137 -8.38 -3.61 -0.48
C VAL A 137 -8.38 -5.12 -0.28
N ASP A 138 -8.63 -5.55 0.94
CA ASP A 138 -8.65 -6.97 1.30
C ASP A 138 -9.97 -7.61 0.83
N HIS A 139 -9.86 -8.64 -0.02
CA HIS A 139 -11.02 -9.38 -0.52
C HIS A 139 -11.70 -10.21 0.56
N ASP A 140 -10.99 -10.63 1.60
CA ASP A 140 -11.57 -11.47 2.67
C ASP A 140 -12.55 -10.67 3.54
N THR A 141 -12.37 -9.34 3.63
CA THR A 141 -13.35 -8.44 4.24
C THR A 141 -14.62 -8.25 3.41
N ALA A 142 -14.54 -8.43 2.08
CA ALA A 142 -15.71 -8.36 1.21
C ALA A 142 -16.48 -9.69 1.16
N GLY A 143 -15.78 -10.82 1.30
CA GLY A 143 -16.33 -12.17 1.07
C GLY A 143 -16.92 -12.90 2.29
N THR A 144 -16.68 -12.44 3.52
CA THR A 144 -17.19 -13.15 4.71
C THR A 144 -18.68 -12.93 5.00
N ALA A 145 -19.36 -12.09 4.23
CA ALA A 145 -20.80 -11.89 4.33
C ALA A 145 -21.63 -12.92 3.55
N ASP A 146 -21.03 -13.76 2.70
CA ASP A 146 -21.79 -14.60 1.78
C ASP A 146 -21.24 -16.03 1.67
N ARG A 147 -21.69 -16.88 2.59
CA ARG A 147 -21.85 -18.31 2.30
C ARG A 147 -23.28 -18.44 1.75
N PRO A 148 -23.46 -18.64 0.43
CA PRO A 148 -24.80 -18.69 -0.13
C PRO A 148 -25.53 -19.92 0.40
N ALA A 149 -26.57 -19.70 1.20
CA ALA A 149 -27.73 -20.58 1.10
C ALA A 149 -28.21 -20.44 -0.35
N THR A 150 -28.26 -21.55 -1.08
CA THR A 150 -28.77 -21.63 -2.46
C THR A 150 -30.05 -20.80 -2.64
N VAL A 151 -29.95 -19.61 -3.22
CA VAL A 151 -31.08 -18.80 -3.66
C VAL A 151 -31.11 -18.84 -5.19
N PRO A 152 -32.22 -19.24 -5.82
CA PRO A 152 -32.33 -19.34 -7.26
C PRO A 152 -32.20 -17.96 -7.92
N ALA A 153 -31.47 -17.95 -9.05
CA ALA A 153 -31.26 -16.78 -9.88
C ALA A 153 -32.60 -16.24 -10.41
N THR A 154 -32.98 -15.06 -9.95
CA THR A 154 -34.07 -14.28 -10.54
C THR A 154 -33.44 -13.08 -11.24
N ASP A 155 -33.49 -13.07 -12.58
CA ASP A 155 -32.97 -12.03 -13.45
C ASP A 155 -33.78 -10.73 -13.29
N GLY A 156 -33.26 -9.82 -12.47
CA GLY A 156 -33.85 -8.50 -12.26
C GLY A 156 -33.20 -7.67 -11.16
N ALA A 157 -31.96 -8.01 -10.78
CA ALA A 157 -31.29 -7.41 -9.63
C ALA A 157 -30.89 -5.95 -9.91
N THR A 158 -31.73 -5.04 -9.41
CA THR A 158 -31.35 -3.69 -9.02
C THR A 158 -30.05 -3.73 -8.21
N ASP A 159 -29.24 -2.66 -8.34
CA ASP A 159 -27.98 -2.42 -7.61
C ASP A 159 -28.22 -2.21 -6.10
N THR A 160 -28.83 -3.20 -5.45
CA THR A 160 -29.19 -3.20 -4.03
C THR A 160 -28.34 -4.15 -3.21
N ASP A 161 -27.34 -4.82 -3.81
CA ASP A 161 -26.40 -5.63 -3.06
C ASP A 161 -25.59 -4.74 -2.09
N PRO A 162 -25.84 -4.82 -0.77
CA PRO A 162 -25.17 -3.98 0.20
C PRO A 162 -23.66 -4.25 0.25
N ALA A 163 -23.19 -5.43 -0.17
CA ALA A 163 -21.77 -5.76 -0.22
C ALA A 163 -21.05 -4.96 -1.31
N ARG A 164 -21.63 -4.89 -2.52
CA ARG A 164 -21.09 -4.07 -3.62
C ARG A 164 -21.07 -2.59 -3.28
N ARG A 165 -22.12 -2.08 -2.63
CA ARG A 165 -22.18 -0.69 -2.17
C ARG A 165 -21.06 -0.38 -1.17
N ARG A 166 -20.82 -1.25 -0.18
CA ARG A 166 -19.72 -1.10 0.80
C ARG A 166 -18.35 -1.14 0.13
N ALA A 167 -18.12 -2.09 -0.77
CA ALA A 167 -16.86 -2.20 -1.50
C ALA A 167 -16.57 -0.93 -2.33
N ARG A 168 -17.61 -0.37 -2.98
CA ARG A 168 -17.48 0.87 -3.74
C ARG A 168 -17.21 2.09 -2.85
N GLU A 169 -17.91 2.19 -1.73
CA GLU A 169 -17.67 3.25 -0.72
C GLU A 169 -16.25 3.18 -0.13
N GLU A 170 -15.72 1.97 0.08
CA GLU A 170 -14.35 1.74 0.55
C GLU A 170 -13.32 2.14 -0.51
N ILE A 171 -13.51 1.74 -1.77
CA ILE A 171 -12.66 2.14 -2.90
C ILE A 171 -12.65 3.68 -3.05
N ASP A 172 -13.82 4.32 -3.03
CA ASP A 172 -13.94 5.77 -3.16
C ASP A 172 -13.26 6.50 -1.99
N ARG A 173 -13.36 5.96 -0.77
CA ARG A 173 -12.66 6.49 0.41
C ARG A 173 -11.15 6.36 0.24
N ALA A 174 -10.67 5.20 -0.19
CA ALA A 174 -9.26 4.95 -0.39
C ALA A 174 -8.67 5.86 -1.50
N LEU A 175 -9.41 6.06 -2.60
CA LEU A 175 -9.03 7.01 -3.65
C LEU A 175 -8.92 8.46 -3.15
N ARG A 176 -9.87 8.92 -2.33
CA ARG A 176 -9.79 10.27 -1.74
C ARG A 176 -8.54 10.43 -0.88
N LEU A 177 -8.24 9.43 -0.04
CA LEU A 177 -7.04 9.43 0.80
C LEU A 177 -5.75 9.46 -0.04
N LEU A 178 -5.65 8.58 -1.04
CA LEU A 178 -4.48 8.50 -1.92
C LEU A 178 -4.27 9.80 -2.71
N LYS A 179 -5.35 10.41 -3.22
CA LYS A 179 -5.27 11.71 -3.92
C LYS A 179 -4.75 12.82 -3.00
N GLY A 180 -5.24 12.90 -1.77
CA GLY A 180 -4.73 13.86 -0.78
C GLY A 180 -3.22 13.67 -0.52
N CYS A 181 -2.79 12.43 -0.34
CA CYS A 181 -1.38 12.10 -0.13
C CYS A 181 -0.52 12.39 -1.36
N ALA A 182 -1.04 12.15 -2.57
CA ALA A 182 -0.34 12.45 -3.82
C ALA A 182 -0.11 13.97 -3.99
N VAL A 183 -1.09 14.80 -3.63
CA VAL A 183 -0.96 16.27 -3.63
C VAL A 183 0.12 16.72 -2.65
N GLU A 184 0.14 16.16 -1.44
CA GLU A 184 1.19 16.46 -0.46
C GLU A 184 2.57 15.98 -0.93
N LEU A 185 2.67 14.79 -1.54
CA LEU A 185 3.93 14.27 -2.07
C LEU A 185 4.44 15.03 -3.29
N ALA A 186 3.55 15.61 -4.09
CA ALA A 186 3.91 16.46 -5.22
C ALA A 186 4.63 17.76 -4.79
N ARG A 187 4.54 18.15 -3.50
CA ARG A 187 5.34 19.26 -2.94
C ARG A 187 6.81 18.90 -2.80
N PHE A 188 7.15 17.62 -2.82
CA PHE A 188 8.54 17.14 -2.83
C PHE A 188 9.01 16.92 -4.27
N ARG A 189 10.32 16.70 -4.47
CA ARG A 189 10.95 16.49 -5.79
C ARG A 189 10.60 15.10 -6.39
N THR A 190 9.31 14.88 -6.63
CA THR A 190 8.80 13.70 -7.36
C THR A 190 8.80 14.04 -8.84
N THR A 191 9.47 13.22 -9.64
CA THR A 191 9.47 13.38 -11.09
C THR A 191 9.56 11.99 -11.70
N PRO A 192 8.49 11.48 -12.33
CA PRO A 192 7.18 12.10 -12.61
C PRO A 192 6.29 12.31 -11.36
N PRO A 193 5.11 12.96 -11.50
CA PRO A 193 4.11 13.04 -10.42
C PRO A 193 3.79 11.65 -9.86
N PRO A 194 3.41 11.56 -8.57
CA PRO A 194 3.13 10.27 -7.94
C PRO A 194 2.00 9.52 -8.64
N LEU A 195 2.22 8.24 -8.95
CA LEU A 195 1.21 7.35 -9.52
C LEU A 195 0.31 6.84 -8.39
N VAL A 196 -1.01 6.80 -8.61
CA VAL A 196 -1.98 6.29 -7.64
C VAL A 196 -2.52 4.95 -8.13
N GLU A 197 -2.47 3.94 -7.27
CA GLU A 197 -2.87 2.58 -7.58
C GLU A 197 -3.68 1.95 -6.44
N ILE A 198 -4.67 1.12 -6.78
CA ILE A 198 -5.39 0.31 -5.79
C ILE A 198 -5.10 -1.15 -6.12
N ALA A 199 -4.42 -1.81 -5.18
CA ALA A 199 -4.22 -3.24 -5.25
C ALA A 199 -5.33 -3.97 -4.50
N ALA A 200 -5.54 -5.22 -4.85
CA ALA A 200 -6.54 -6.05 -4.20
C ALA A 200 -5.93 -7.40 -3.78
N GLY A 201 -6.34 -7.93 -2.63
CA GLY A 201 -5.83 -9.18 -2.06
C GLY A 201 -5.19 -9.02 -0.68
N ARG A 202 -4.38 -10.01 -0.27
CA ARG A 202 -3.71 -9.98 1.03
C ARG A 202 -2.68 -8.84 1.05
N PRO A 203 -2.73 -7.89 2.00
CA PRO A 203 -1.96 -6.64 1.91
C PRO A 203 -0.44 -6.80 1.74
N ALA A 204 0.20 -7.67 2.52
CA ALA A 204 1.65 -7.85 2.43
C ALA A 204 2.07 -8.46 1.09
N THR A 205 1.35 -9.49 0.63
CA THR A 205 1.59 -10.15 -0.67
C THR A 205 1.37 -9.17 -1.82
N ALA A 206 0.24 -8.46 -1.82
CA ALA A 206 -0.09 -7.48 -2.85
C ALA A 206 0.95 -6.34 -2.94
N LEU A 207 1.44 -5.84 -1.79
CA LEU A 207 2.50 -4.84 -1.76
C LEU A 207 3.84 -5.37 -2.30
N VAL A 208 4.21 -6.61 -1.99
CA VAL A 208 5.45 -7.23 -2.52
C VAL A 208 5.34 -7.47 -4.02
N ASP A 209 4.20 -7.98 -4.49
CA ASP A 209 3.97 -8.22 -5.92
C ASP A 209 3.98 -6.91 -6.70
N LEU A 210 3.34 -5.86 -6.16
CA LEU A 210 3.37 -4.52 -6.76
C LEU A 210 4.77 -3.91 -6.72
N ALA A 211 5.52 -4.07 -5.63
CA ALA A 211 6.90 -3.60 -5.55
C ALA A 211 7.77 -4.25 -6.64
N ARG A 212 7.60 -5.56 -6.86
CA ARG A 212 8.30 -6.30 -7.91
C ARG A 212 7.81 -5.91 -9.31
N SER A 213 6.50 -5.68 -9.49
CA SER A 213 5.92 -5.28 -10.77
C SER A 213 6.32 -3.86 -11.17
N GLU A 214 6.61 -2.99 -10.21
CA GLU A 214 7.06 -1.61 -10.45
C GLU A 214 8.57 -1.41 -10.37
N GLY A 215 9.32 -2.44 -9.94
CA GLY A 215 10.76 -2.33 -9.72
C GLY A 215 11.10 -1.36 -8.60
N ALA A 216 10.31 -1.37 -7.51
CA ALA A 216 10.53 -0.51 -6.36
C ALA A 216 11.86 -0.88 -5.65
N ASP A 217 12.63 0.14 -5.31
CA ASP A 217 13.86 0.02 -4.52
C ASP A 217 13.58 -0.03 -3.02
N VAL A 218 12.41 0.47 -2.61
CA VAL A 218 11.96 0.51 -1.22
C VAL A 218 10.45 0.56 -1.12
N ILE A 219 9.91 -0.14 -0.12
CA ILE A 219 8.51 -0.08 0.27
C ILE A 219 8.40 0.76 1.54
N VAL A 220 7.58 1.81 1.53
CA VAL A 220 7.28 2.64 2.69
C VAL A 220 5.90 2.27 3.23
N VAL A 221 5.81 1.92 4.50
CA VAL A 221 4.54 1.60 5.18
C VAL A 221 4.46 2.27 6.55
N GLY A 222 3.25 2.45 7.05
CA GLY A 222 3.04 2.95 8.41
C GLY A 222 3.39 1.92 9.48
N SER A 223 4.00 2.36 10.58
CA SER A 223 4.12 1.53 11.78
C SER A 223 2.73 1.22 12.34
N PRO A 224 2.47 -0.03 12.78
CA PRO A 224 1.25 -0.33 13.48
C PRO A 224 1.24 0.42 14.83
N LEU A 225 0.30 1.36 14.97
CA LEU A 225 0.10 2.09 16.22
C LEU A 225 -0.46 1.13 17.29
N HIS A 226 0.35 0.87 18.30
CA HIS A 226 0.10 -0.01 19.44
C HIS A 226 -0.94 0.54 20.43
N ARG A 227 -2.23 0.68 20.09
CA ARG A 227 -3.20 1.17 21.09
C ARG A 227 -4.54 0.45 21.28
N ALA A 228 -4.87 -0.65 20.60
CA ALA A 228 -6.06 -1.40 21.04
C ALA A 228 -6.07 -2.90 20.70
N HIS A 229 -5.50 -3.33 19.57
CA HIS A 229 -5.58 -4.74 19.19
C HIS A 229 -4.26 -5.24 18.59
N PRO A 230 -3.58 -6.20 19.26
CA PRO A 230 -2.27 -6.73 18.84
C PRO A 230 -2.29 -7.50 17.51
N VAL A 231 -3.46 -7.71 16.90
CA VAL A 231 -3.64 -8.59 15.72
C VAL A 231 -3.42 -7.86 14.39
N ARG A 232 -3.49 -6.51 14.33
CA ARG A 232 -3.43 -5.74 13.07
C ARG A 232 -2.07 -5.10 12.74
N GLY A 233 -1.01 -5.51 13.44
CA GLY A 233 0.38 -5.23 13.05
C GLY A 233 0.98 -6.17 12.01
N GLY A 234 0.15 -7.07 11.45
CA GLY A 234 0.58 -8.16 10.58
C GLY A 234 1.30 -7.70 9.32
N VAL A 235 0.79 -6.68 8.62
CA VAL A 235 1.33 -6.29 7.31
C VAL A 235 2.78 -5.79 7.40
N CYS A 236 3.05 -4.85 8.30
CA CYS A 236 4.40 -4.32 8.48
C CYS A 236 5.39 -5.41 8.92
N ARG A 237 4.97 -6.28 9.85
CA ARG A 237 5.81 -7.39 10.31
C ARG A 237 6.07 -8.41 9.20
N GLU A 238 5.03 -8.81 8.48
CA GLU A 238 5.10 -9.74 7.36
C GLU A 238 6.00 -9.20 6.24
N LEU A 239 5.94 -7.90 5.95
CA LEU A 239 6.85 -7.25 5.02
C LEU A 239 8.30 -7.24 5.55
N LEU A 240 8.54 -6.93 6.82
CA LEU A 240 9.89 -6.98 7.40
C LEU A 240 10.49 -8.38 7.39
N ASP A 241 9.67 -9.40 7.62
CA ASP A 241 10.11 -10.80 7.71
C ASP A 241 10.32 -11.45 6.33
N HIS A 242 9.59 -11.00 5.28
CA HIS A 242 9.52 -11.71 4.00
C HIS A 242 9.72 -10.86 2.75
N SER A 243 9.77 -9.53 2.83
CA SER A 243 9.94 -8.69 1.64
C SER A 243 11.34 -8.85 1.05
N PRO A 244 11.46 -9.12 -0.26
CA PRO A 244 12.74 -9.08 -0.96
C PRO A 244 13.20 -7.63 -1.23
N VAL A 245 12.31 -6.66 -1.08
CA VAL A 245 12.58 -5.22 -1.26
C VAL A 245 12.73 -4.57 0.13
N PRO A 246 13.73 -3.70 0.35
CA PRO A 246 13.88 -2.95 1.59
C PRO A 246 12.58 -2.29 2.06
N VAL A 247 12.28 -2.38 3.36
CA VAL A 247 11.05 -1.84 3.95
C VAL A 247 11.39 -0.71 4.90
N LEU A 248 10.87 0.48 4.63
CA LEU A 248 10.93 1.65 5.50
C LEU A 248 9.63 1.79 6.28
N VAL A 249 9.71 1.68 7.60
CA VAL A 249 8.56 1.83 8.49
C VAL A 249 8.47 3.27 8.98
N ALA A 250 7.43 3.99 8.55
CA ALA A 250 7.16 5.33 9.04
C ALA A 250 6.74 5.24 10.53
N PRO A 251 7.35 6.05 11.41
CA PRO A 251 7.08 5.96 12.83
C PRO A 251 5.60 6.21 13.11
N ALA A 252 5.07 5.39 14.01
CA ALA A 252 3.78 5.63 14.63
C ALA A 252 3.76 7.06 15.18
N ALA A 253 2.58 7.71 15.20
CA ALA A 253 2.41 8.94 15.96
C ALA A 253 2.68 8.64 17.44
N GLY A 254 3.94 8.74 17.84
CA GLY A 254 4.32 8.71 19.24
C GLY A 254 3.57 9.83 19.94
N PRO A 255 3.32 9.70 21.26
CA PRO A 255 3.06 10.89 22.05
C PRO A 255 4.17 11.86 21.68
N GLU A 256 3.79 13.02 21.13
CA GLU A 256 4.72 14.09 20.77
C GLU A 256 5.79 14.13 21.85
N PRO A 257 7.08 13.88 21.52
CA PRO A 257 8.11 13.66 22.52
C PRO A 257 7.98 14.81 23.49
N ARG A 258 7.48 14.52 24.71
CA ARG A 258 7.05 15.56 25.67
C ARG A 258 8.21 16.52 25.72
N ARG A 259 8.02 17.70 25.12
CA ARG A 259 9.05 18.74 25.09
C ARG A 259 9.53 18.81 26.53
N PRO A 260 10.79 18.44 26.83
CA PRO A 260 11.21 18.13 28.18
C PRO A 260 10.72 19.29 29.04
N ALA A 261 9.72 19.00 29.89
CA ALA A 261 9.00 20.01 30.65
C ALA A 261 10.09 20.85 31.30
N GLY A 262 10.17 22.11 30.87
CA GLY A 262 11.41 22.89 30.88
C GLY A 262 12.18 22.55 32.12
N ARG A 263 13.40 21.99 31.95
CA ARG A 263 14.40 21.87 33.02
C ARG A 263 14.25 23.16 33.80
N GLY A 264 13.64 23.08 34.98
CA GLY A 264 13.26 24.24 35.74
C GLY A 264 14.48 25.12 35.75
N THR A 265 14.34 26.36 35.25
CA THR A 265 15.30 27.39 35.60
C THR A 265 15.53 27.22 37.09
N PRO A 266 16.78 27.03 37.58
CA PRO A 266 17.04 26.98 39.01
C PRO A 266 16.72 28.36 39.58
N GLU A 267 15.43 28.57 39.83
CA GLU A 267 14.85 29.66 40.59
C GLU A 267 15.13 29.28 42.04
N GLY A 268 16.20 29.83 42.60
CA GLY A 268 16.52 29.68 44.02
C GLY A 268 17.93 29.17 44.34
N ALA A 269 18.97 29.74 43.72
CA ALA A 269 20.27 29.85 44.39
C ALA A 269 20.45 31.30 44.78
N GLY A 270 20.24 31.58 46.07
CA GLY A 270 20.03 32.90 46.62
C GLY A 270 21.18 33.88 46.40
N ASP A 271 20.82 35.07 45.94
CA ASP A 271 21.57 36.28 46.21
C ASP A 271 20.95 36.96 47.45
N GLY A 272 21.37 36.46 48.61
CA GLY A 272 21.19 37.19 49.85
C GLY A 272 22.26 38.27 49.93
N ARG A 273 21.96 39.51 49.52
CA ARG A 273 22.65 40.69 50.05
C ARG A 273 21.91 42.01 49.78
N ARG A 274 21.66 42.69 50.90
CA ARG A 274 21.51 44.15 51.08
C ARG A 274 20.19 44.79 50.65
N ARG A 275 19.22 44.71 51.57
CA ARG A 275 18.43 45.89 51.94
C ARG A 275 19.39 46.94 52.54
N VAL A 276 19.55 48.06 51.85
CA VAL A 276 19.95 49.34 52.46
C VAL A 276 18.69 50.20 52.56
N ALA A 277 18.54 50.85 53.70
CA ALA A 277 17.38 51.57 54.18
C ALA A 277 16.92 52.75 53.27
N PRO A 278 15.65 53.17 53.37
CA PRO A 278 15.16 54.39 52.72
C PRO A 278 15.67 55.62 53.49
N GLY A 279 16.58 56.36 52.87
CA GLY A 279 17.04 57.67 53.31
C GLY A 279 16.05 58.75 52.86
N ALA A 280 15.58 59.50 53.85
CA ALA A 280 14.76 60.69 53.73
C ALA A 280 15.44 61.83 52.96
N GLY A 281 14.61 62.73 52.41
CA GLY A 281 15.02 64.12 52.12
C GLY A 281 14.69 64.59 50.70
N GLY A 282 13.74 65.52 50.56
CA GLY A 282 13.50 66.33 49.34
C GLY A 282 14.62 67.35 49.09
N PRO A 283 14.36 68.58 48.58
CA PRO A 283 13.13 69.17 48.06
C PRO A 283 13.26 69.81 46.65
N SER A 284 12.11 70.26 46.13
CA SER A 284 11.85 71.46 45.30
C SER A 284 12.94 72.07 44.42
N THR A 285 12.62 72.27 43.14
CA THR A 285 12.57 73.58 42.42
C THR A 285 12.24 73.30 40.95
N SER A 286 11.13 73.79 40.39
CA SER A 286 10.88 75.15 39.90
C SER A 286 11.45 75.42 38.49
N ALA A 287 10.51 75.45 37.53
CA ALA A 287 10.31 76.46 36.50
C ALA A 287 11.23 76.56 35.25
N ALA A 288 10.56 77.07 34.21
CA ALA A 288 11.04 77.77 33.02
C ALA A 288 11.52 76.86 31.86
N THR A 289 11.05 76.98 30.62
CA THR A 289 10.24 77.99 29.91
C THR A 289 9.49 77.32 28.76
#